data_AF-A0A7X7T8Y9-F1
#
_entry.id   AF-A0A7X7T8Y9-F1
#
_cell.length_a   1.000
_cell.length_b   1.000
_cell.length_c   1.000
_cell.angle_alpha   90.00
_cell.angle_beta   90.00
_cell.angle_gamma   90.00
#
_symmetry.space_group_name_H-M   'P 1'
#
loop_
_entity.id
_entity.type
_entity.pdbx_description
1 polymer ?
#
loop_
_entity_poly.entity_id
_entity_poly.type
_entity_poly.pdbx_seq_one_letter_code
_entity_poly.pdbx_strand_id
1 'polypeptide(L)' 'MEGRAVDKSIFVEYKGVKVYFCCEGCKPDFEANPEKYLAKLPQFKK' A
#
# COMPACT_ATOMS: atom_id res chain seq x y z
N MET A 1 -11.45 16.97 -8.49
CA MET A 1 -11.24 15.89 -7.50
C MET A 1 -10.42 14.81 -8.18
N GLU A 2 -9.09 14.93 -8.19
CA GLU A 2 -8.23 13.92 -8.79
C GLU A 2 -7.39 13.29 -7.68
N GLY A 3 -7.97 12.26 -7.06
CA GLY A 3 -7.20 11.31 -6.29
C GLY A 3 -6.18 10.70 -7.26
N ARG A 4 -4.91 11.00 -7.02
CA ARG A 4 -3.76 10.54 -7.81
C ARG A 4 -3.94 9.06 -8.13
N ALA A 5 -3.89 8.71 -9.42
CA ALA A 5 -4.05 7.34 -9.88
C ALA A 5 -2.99 6.47 -9.20
N VAL A 6 -3.41 5.58 -8.30
CA VAL A 6 -2.56 4.50 -7.82
C VAL A 6 -2.35 3.52 -8.97
N ASP A 7 -1.11 3.12 -9.20
CA ASP A 7 -0.79 2.12 -10.21
C ASP A 7 -1.32 0.78 -9.74
N LYS A 8 -2.47 0.36 -10.30
CA LYS A 8 -3.12 -0.91 -9.98
C LYS A 8 -2.26 -2.14 -10.32
N SER A 9 -1.16 -1.96 -11.05
CA SER A 9 -0.14 -2.98 -11.28
C SER A 9 0.84 -3.15 -10.10
N ILE A 10 1.04 -2.11 -9.30
CA ILE A 10 1.97 -2.13 -8.16
C ILE A 10 1.15 -2.28 -6.89
N PHE A 11 0.86 -3.54 -6.55
CA PHE A 11 0.16 -3.88 -5.33
C PHE A 11 0.83 -5.04 -4.60
N VAL A 12 0.56 -5.10 -3.30
CA VAL A 12 0.92 -6.25 -2.46
C VAL A 12 -0.33 -6.76 -1.78
N GLU A 13 -0.42 -8.08 -1.62
CA GLU A 13 -1.49 -8.70 -0.86
C GLU A 13 -0.99 -9.01 0.54
N TYR A 14 -1.59 -8.39 1.55
CA TYR A 14 -1.21 -8.58 2.94
C TYR A 14 -2.46 -8.86 3.78
N LYS A 15 -2.48 -10.02 4.46
CA LYS A 15 -3.62 -10.49 5.28
C LYS A 15 -4.98 -10.48 4.54
N GLY A 16 -4.96 -10.77 3.23
CA GLY A 16 -6.16 -10.78 2.38
C GLY A 16 -6.62 -9.40 1.90
N VAL A 17 -5.83 -8.35 2.13
CA VAL A 17 -6.10 -6.99 1.63
C VAL A 17 -5.04 -6.62 0.61
N LYS A 18 -5.47 -6.04 -0.52
CA LYS A 18 -4.57 -5.55 -1.57
C LYS A 18 -4.23 -4.08 -1.33
N VAL A 19 -2.94 -3.80 -1.11
CA VAL A 19 -2.41 -2.45 -0.94
C VAL A 19 -1.84 -2.00 -2.27
N TYR A 20 -2.40 -0.91 -2.82
CA TYR A 20 -1.95 -0.34 -4.08
C TYR A 20 -0.99 0.82 -3.82
N PHE A 21 0.06 0.92 -4.62
CA PHE A 21 1.06 1.96 -4.52
C PHE A 21 1.07 2.81 -5.78
N CYS A 22 1.47 4.08 -5.64
CA CYS A 22 1.63 4.98 -6.79
C CYS A 22 3.02 4.91 -7.43
N CYS A 23 3.98 4.18 -6.83
CA CYS A 23 5.34 4.02 -7.32
C CYS A 23 5.92 2.67 -6.88
N GLU A 24 6.83 2.12 -7.69
CA GLU A 24 7.56 0.88 -7.40
C GLU A 24 8.41 0.97 -6.13
N GLY A 25 8.89 2.17 -5.76
CA GLY A 25 9.70 2.39 -4.57
C GLY A 25 8.96 2.19 -3.24
N CYS A 26 7.62 2.26 -3.23
CA CYS A 26 6.86 2.00 -2.01
C CYS A 26 6.71 0.52 -1.69
N LYS A 27 6.87 -0.37 -2.69
CA LYS A 27 6.76 -1.82 -2.50
C LYS A 27 7.88 -2.37 -1.58
N PRO A 28 9.18 -2.17 -1.84
CA PRO A 28 10.24 -2.71 -0.98
C PRO A 28 10.22 -2.08 0.42
N ASP A 29 9.84 -0.81 0.53
CA ASP A 29 9.70 -0.11 1.81
C ASP A 29 8.58 -0.74 2.66
N PHE A 30 7.45 -1.07 2.02
CA PHE A 30 6.37 -1.82 2.63
C PHE A 30 6.78 -3.26 2.99
N GLU A 31 7.49 -3.98 2.12
CA GLU A 31 7.97 -5.34 2.40
C GLU A 31 8.97 -5.37 3.58
N ALA A 32 9.79 -4.33 3.73
CA ALA A 32 10.73 -4.22 4.83
C ALA A 32 10.05 -4.01 6.19
N ASN A 33 8.96 -3.22 6.26
CA ASN A 33 8.28 -2.92 7.53
C ASN A 33 6.75 -2.81 7.39
N PRO A 34 6.05 -3.88 6.95
CA PRO A 34 4.65 -3.78 6.55
C PRO A 34 3.77 -3.32 7.70
N GLU A 35 3.99 -3.80 8.92
CA GLU A 35 3.21 -3.44 10.11
C GLU A 35 3.21 -1.93 10.40
N LYS A 36 4.33 -1.25 10.17
CA LYS A 36 4.48 0.20 10.37
C LYS A 36 3.70 0.99 9.32
N TYR A 37 3.66 0.51 8.08
CA TYR A 37 2.89 1.13 7.01
C TYR A 37 1.40 0.83 7.12
N LEU A 38 1.03 -0.39 7.47
CA LEU A 38 -0.35 -0.80 7.73
C LEU A 38 -1.00 0.05 8.82
N ALA A 39 -0.27 0.37 9.89
CA ALA A 39 -0.76 1.29 10.93
C ALA A 39 -0.99 2.73 10.43
N LYS A 40 -0.26 3.16 9.39
CA LYS A 40 -0.40 4.47 8.75
C LYS A 40 -1.41 4.49 7.61
N LEU A 41 -1.75 3.32 7.04
CA LEU A 41 -2.70 3.21 5.96
C LEU A 41 -4.13 3.25 6.53
N PRO A 42 -4.94 4.26 6.17
CA PRO A 42 -6.32 4.36 6.67
C PRO A 42 -7.21 3.19 6.20
N GLN A 43 -6.79 2.45 5.16
CA GLN A 43 -7.47 1.27 4.67
C GLN A 43 -7.32 0.03 5.58
N PHE A 44 -6.33 0.04 6.48
CA PHE A 44 -6.09 -1.04 7.46
C PHE A 44 -6.42 -0.64 8.90
N LYS A 45 -6.62 0.65 9.16
CA LYS A 45 -7.31 1.09 10.38
C LYS A 45 -8.78 0.72 10.25
N LYS A 46 -9.12 -0.47 10.76
CA LYS A 46 -10.51 -0.85 11.05
C LYS A 46 -11.07 0.03 12.17
#